data_AF-A0A1Y3SYM6-F1
#
_entry.id   AF-A0A1Y3SYM6-F1
#
_cell.length_a   1.000
_cell.length_b   1.000
_cell.length_c   1.000
_cell.angle_alpha   90.00
_cell.angle_beta   90.00
_cell.angle_gamma   90.00
#
_symmetry.space_group_name_H-M   'P 1'
#
loop_
_entity.id
_entity.type
_entity.pdbx_description
1 polymer ?
#
loop_
_entity_poly.entity_id
_entity_poly.type
_entity_poly.pdbx_seq_one_letter_code
_entity_poly.pdbx_strand_id
1 'polypeptide(L)'
;MEITPITLENRSVINEFLMKHWYSTDMVVCGEKIDMTKSDGLAVFSHGKITALLTYRIKPDHTCEIISLDSLIENRGTATKLLQKVFDIARTNCQPIFNKQ
;
A
#
# COMPACT_ATOMS: atom_id res chain seq x y z
N MET A 1 -8.18 -12.83 -9.00
CA MET A 1 -7.22 -11.86 -8.43
C MET A 1 -7.79 -11.45 -7.09
N GLU A 2 -7.15 -11.88 -6.02
CA GLU A 2 -7.61 -11.61 -4.65
C GLU A 2 -6.73 -10.51 -4.05
N ILE A 3 -7.38 -9.49 -3.47
CA ILE A 3 -6.68 -8.39 -2.78
C ILE A 3 -6.82 -8.63 -1.28
N THR A 4 -5.69 -8.89 -0.63
CA THR A 4 -5.60 -9.20 0.80
C THR A 4 -4.95 -8.03 1.53
N PRO A 5 -5.50 -7.56 2.67
CA PRO A 5 -4.83 -6.56 3.49
C PRO A 5 -3.52 -7.13 4.06
N ILE A 6 -2.56 -6.25 4.35
CA ILE A 6 -1.41 -6.66 5.15
C ILE A 6 -1.90 -6.91 6.58
N THR A 7 -1.58 -8.08 7.11
CA THR A 7 -1.90 -8.52 8.46
C THR A 7 -0.62 -8.98 9.15
N LEU A 8 -0.70 -9.35 10.43
CA LEU A 8 0.44 -9.94 11.13
C LEU A 8 0.87 -11.27 10.48
N GLU A 9 -0.09 -12.05 9.97
CA GLU A 9 0.12 -13.39 9.41
C GLU A 9 0.93 -13.35 8.10
N ASN A 10 0.69 -12.36 7.25
CA ASN A 10 1.40 -12.22 5.97
C ASN A 10 2.57 -11.23 6.02
N ARG A 11 2.84 -10.60 7.17
CA ARG A 11 3.85 -9.54 7.32
C ARG A 11 5.25 -9.98 6.92
N SER A 12 5.66 -11.20 7.25
CA SER A 12 7.00 -11.71 6.91
C SER A 12 7.22 -11.71 5.39
N VAL A 13 6.27 -12.25 4.63
CA VAL A 13 6.34 -12.34 3.17
C VAL A 13 6.32 -10.95 2.52
N ILE A 14 5.58 -10.00 3.12
CA ILE A 14 5.55 -8.61 2.67
C ILE A 14 6.88 -7.91 2.90
N ASN A 15 7.47 -8.07 4.08
CA ASN A 15 8.78 -7.48 4.39
C ASN A 15 9.88 -8.05 3.48
N GLU A 16 9.85 -9.35 3.20
CA GLU A 16 10.75 -9.98 2.22
C GLU A 16 10.57 -9.38 0.82
N PHE A 17 9.33 -9.15 0.39
CA PHE A 17 9.05 -8.51 -0.89
C PHE A 17 9.61 -7.09 -0.94
N LEU A 18 9.34 -6.28 0.09
CA LEU A 18 9.84 -4.91 0.20
C LEU A 18 11.37 -4.88 0.16
N MET A 19 12.02 -5.72 0.96
CA MET A 19 13.47 -5.83 1.00
C MET A 19 14.06 -6.23 -0.35
N LYS A 20 13.41 -7.15 -1.07
CA LYS A 20 13.85 -7.60 -2.39
C LYS A 20 13.65 -6.55 -3.48
N HIS A 21 12.56 -5.78 -3.42
CA HIS A 21 12.20 -4.82 -4.46
C HIS A 21 12.88 -3.46 -4.26
N TRP A 22 12.98 -3.01 -3.01
CA TRP A 22 13.47 -1.68 -2.63
C TRP A 22 14.86 -1.70 -1.97
N TYR A 23 15.46 -2.89 -1.78
CA TYR A 23 16.76 -3.08 -1.10
C TYR A 23 16.82 -2.47 0.31
N SER A 24 15.65 -2.20 0.89
CA SER A 24 15.46 -1.58 2.20
C SER A 24 13.99 -1.73 2.58
N THR A 25 13.69 -1.75 3.87
CA THR A 25 12.34 -1.57 4.40
C THR A 25 12.11 -0.15 4.91
N ASP A 26 13.14 0.68 4.92
CA ASP A 26 13.05 2.12 5.14
C ASP A 26 12.93 2.85 3.80
N MET A 27 11.94 3.73 3.68
CA MET A 27 11.71 4.56 2.50
C MET A 27 11.62 6.04 2.89
N VAL A 28 12.18 6.94 2.07
CA VAL A 28 12.05 8.39 2.28
C VAL A 28 10.94 8.94 1.39
N VAL A 29 9.86 9.44 1.98
CA VAL A 29 8.71 10.04 1.29
C VAL A 29 8.56 11.47 1.76
N CYS A 30 8.59 12.44 0.84
CA CYS A 30 8.47 13.87 1.15
C CYS A 30 9.44 14.36 2.24
N GLY A 31 10.66 13.81 2.29
CA GLY A 31 11.69 14.15 3.28
C GLY A 31 11.56 13.44 4.62
N GLU A 32 10.53 12.61 4.81
CA GLU A 32 10.33 11.81 6.02
C GLU A 32 10.79 10.36 5.80
N LYS A 33 11.55 9.82 6.75
CA LYS A 33 11.93 8.40 6.76
C LYS A 33 10.77 7.57 7.33
N ILE A 34 10.26 6.63 6.54
CA ILE A 34 9.15 5.75 6.87
C ILE A 34 9.64 4.31 6.98
N ASP A 35 9.35 3.67 8.11
CA ASP A 35 9.53 2.23 8.30
C ASP A 35 8.34 1.48 7.69
N MET A 36 8.54 0.94 6.48
CA MET A 36 7.50 0.26 5.73
C MET A 36 7.05 -1.06 6.38
N THR A 37 7.83 -1.62 7.32
CA THR A 37 7.41 -2.83 8.05
C THR A 37 6.20 -2.59 8.94
N LYS A 38 5.95 -1.32 9.28
CA LYS A 38 4.82 -0.85 10.08
C LYS A 38 3.69 -0.24 9.26
N SER A 39 3.87 -0.07 7.95
CA SER A 39 2.84 0.49 7.09
C SER A 39 1.68 -0.48 6.88
N ASP A 40 0.48 0.07 6.74
CA ASP A 40 -0.67 -0.67 6.25
C ASP A 40 -0.57 -0.81 4.73
N GLY A 41 -1.39 -1.70 4.17
CA GLY A 41 -1.35 -1.93 2.74
C GLY A 41 -2.25 -3.05 2.25
N LEU A 42 -2.18 -3.26 0.94
CA LEU A 42 -2.94 -4.24 0.21
C LEU A 42 -1.98 -5.01 -0.70
N ALA A 43 -2.04 -6.34 -0.67
CA ALA A 43 -1.24 -7.22 -1.50
C ALA A 43 -2.13 -8.05 -2.44
N VAL A 44 -1.58 -8.38 -3.60
CA VAL A 44 -2.20 -9.28 -4.58
C VAL A 44 -1.33 -10.50 -4.75
N PHE A 45 -1.88 -11.66 -4.40
CA PHE A 45 -1.19 -12.93 -4.56
C PHE A 45 -1.59 -13.62 -5.86
N SER A 46 -0.61 -14.23 -6.52
CA SER A 46 -0.80 -15.19 -7.61
C SER A 46 0.14 -16.36 -7.41
N HIS A 47 -0.39 -17.57 -7.38
CA HIS A 47 0.39 -18.79 -7.16
C HIS A 47 1.32 -18.70 -5.92
N GLY A 48 0.79 -18.15 -4.81
CA GLY A 48 1.53 -17.98 -3.55
C GLY A 48 2.58 -16.87 -3.55
N LYS A 49 2.73 -16.09 -4.63
CA LYS A 49 3.68 -14.98 -4.73
C LYS A 49 2.96 -13.64 -4.81
N ILE A 50 3.55 -12.62 -4.20
CA ILE A 50 3.11 -11.24 -4.34
C ILE A 50 3.38 -10.79 -5.79
N THR A 51 2.33 -10.36 -6.46
CA THR A 51 2.37 -9.80 -7.82
C THR A 51 2.11 -8.31 -7.86
N ALA A 52 1.51 -7.76 -6.80
CA ALA A 52 1.42 -6.33 -6.57
C ALA A 52 1.28 -6.04 -5.08
N LEU A 53 1.79 -4.88 -4.66
CA LEU A 53 1.75 -4.39 -3.29
C LEU A 53 1.48 -2.89 -3.32
N LEU A 54 0.57 -2.43 -2.48
CA LEU A 54 0.37 -1.01 -2.22
C LEU A 54 0.50 -0.81 -0.72
N THR A 55 1.41 0.09 -0.30
CA THR A 55 1.53 0.50 1.10
C THR A 55 1.03 1.93 1.29
N TYR A 56 0.35 2.17 2.41
CA TYR A 56 -0.20 3.48 2.74
C TYR A 56 -0.12 3.74 4.25
N ARG A 57 -0.37 4.98 4.64
CA ARG A 57 -0.58 5.37 6.03
C ARG A 57 -1.72 6.37 6.15
N ILE A 58 -2.44 6.31 7.25
CA ILE A 58 -3.40 7.35 7.63
C ILE A 58 -2.68 8.28 8.62
N LYS A 59 -2.56 9.56 8.26
CA LYS A 59 -1.95 10.59 9.10
C LYS A 59 -2.92 11.09 10.17
N PRO A 60 -2.43 11.75 11.24
CA PRO A 60 -3.29 12.31 12.30
C PRO A 60 -4.33 13.33 11.82
N ASP A 61 -4.08 13.99 10.69
CA ASP A 61 -5.01 14.91 10.02
C ASP A 61 -6.07 14.19 9.18
N HIS A 62 -6.16 12.86 9.31
CA HIS A 62 -7.04 11.99 8.53
C HIS A 62 -6.74 12.00 7.02
N THR A 63 -5.53 12.35 6.60
CA THR A 63 -5.09 12.18 5.21
C THR A 63 -4.56 10.77 4.99
N CYS A 64 -5.08 10.07 3.97
CA CYS A 64 -4.50 8.83 3.47
C CYS A 64 -3.37 9.15 2.50
N GLU A 65 -2.14 8.75 2.83
CA GLU A 65 -0.97 8.91 1.98
C GLU A 65 -0.50 7.55 1.48
N ILE A 66 -0.41 7.40 0.16
CA ILE A 66 0.18 6.22 -0.48
C ILE A 66 1.69 6.36 -0.40
N ILE A 67 2.36 5.34 0.15
CA ILE A 67 3.81 5.29 0.34
C ILE A 67 4.48 4.62 -0.86
N SER A 68 3.98 3.45 -1.28
CA SER A 68 4.46 2.75 -2.47
C SER A 68 3.33 2.04 -3.20
N LEU A 69 3.52 1.86 -4.50
CA LEU A 69 2.70 0.99 -5.34
C LEU A 69 3.61 0.21 -6.30
N ASP A 70 3.70 -1.07 -6.07
CA ASP A 70 4.51 -2.02 -6.82
C ASP A 70 3.57 -2.95 -7.60
N SER A 71 3.68 -3.00 -8.93
CA SER A 71 2.86 -3.89 -9.78
C SER A 71 3.75 -4.63 -10.76
N LEU A 72 4.03 -5.91 -10.49
CA LEU A 72 4.95 -6.73 -11.28
C LEU A 72 4.36 -7.20 -12.62
N ILE A 73 3.05 -7.11 -12.79
CA ILE A 73 2.36 -7.51 -14.02
C ILE A 73 1.57 -6.31 -14.55
N GLU A 74 2.09 -5.69 -15.60
CA GLU A 74 1.47 -4.54 -16.26
C GLU A 74 0.22 -4.93 -17.06
N ASN A 75 -0.57 -3.93 -17.45
CA ASN A 75 -1.71 -4.06 -18.38
C ASN A 75 -2.83 -5.03 -17.94
N ARG A 76 -2.94 -5.31 -16.63
CA ARG A 76 -4.05 -6.10 -16.04
C ARG A 76 -4.99 -5.30 -15.13
N GLY A 77 -4.77 -4.00 -15.01
CA GLY A 77 -5.56 -3.12 -14.13
C GLY A 77 -5.37 -3.40 -12.63
N THR A 78 -4.33 -4.15 -12.24
CA THR A 78 -4.06 -4.50 -10.83
C THR A 78 -3.83 -3.25 -9.98
N ALA A 79 -2.97 -2.33 -10.46
CA ALA A 79 -2.73 -1.04 -9.84
C ALA A 79 -4.02 -0.23 -9.63
N THR A 80 -4.86 -0.12 -10.66
CA THR A 80 -6.15 0.60 -10.59
C THR A 80 -7.07 0.02 -9.53
N LYS A 81 -7.16 -1.31 -9.43
CA LYS A 81 -7.99 -1.97 -8.42
C LYS A 81 -7.46 -1.79 -7.00
N LEU A 82 -6.15 -1.80 -6.81
CA LEU A 82 -5.53 -1.50 -5.52
C LEU A 82 -5.85 -0.07 -5.08
N LEU A 83 -5.68 0.90 -5.98
CA LEU A 83 -6.01 2.30 -5.72
C LEU A 83 -7.47 2.50 -5.37
N GLN A 84 -8.40 1.92 -6.13
CA GLN A 84 -9.84 1.94 -5.82
C GLN A 84 -10.13 1.46 -4.39
N LYS A 85 -9.53 0.33 -3.99
CA LYS A 85 -9.75 -0.23 -2.65
C LYS A 85 -9.16 0.64 -1.54
N VAL A 86 -8.02 1.30 -1.79
CA VAL A 86 -7.47 2.30 -0.86
C VAL A 86 -8.36 3.55 -0.79
N PHE A 87 -8.94 3.99 -1.90
CA PHE A 87 -9.90 5.10 -1.89
C PHE A 87 -11.15 4.78 -1.07
N ASP A 88 -11.65 3.55 -1.14
CA ASP A 88 -12.79 3.14 -0.32
C ASP A 88 -12.42 3.10 1.18
N ILE A 89 -11.24 2.57 1.52
CA ILE A 89 -10.69 2.60 2.89
C ILE A 89 -10.55 4.05 3.38
N ALA A 90 -10.01 4.92 2.54
CA ALA A 90 -9.86 6.33 2.84
C ALA A 90 -11.23 6.98 3.05
N ARG A 91 -12.23 6.72 2.20
CA ARG A 91 -13.58 7.30 2.37
C ARG A 91 -14.22 6.95 3.72
N THR A 92 -13.92 5.78 4.28
CA THR A 92 -14.42 5.36 5.59
C THR A 92 -13.63 5.95 6.77
N ASN A 93 -12.31 6.18 6.59
CA ASN A 93 -11.41 6.55 7.70
C ASN A 93 -10.89 8.01 7.64
N CYS A 94 -11.06 8.66 6.50
CA CYS A 94 -10.54 9.99 6.20
C CYS A 94 -11.69 10.99 6.12
N GLN A 95 -11.41 12.23 6.51
CA GLN A 95 -12.37 13.30 6.27
C GLN A 95 -12.42 13.60 4.76
N PRO A 96 -13.61 13.77 4.16
CA PRO A 96 -13.70 14.25 2.80
C PRO A 96 -13.05 15.64 2.74
N ILE A 97 -11.99 15.76 1.93
CA ILE A 97 -11.36 17.05 1.63
C ILE A 97 -12.36 17.83 0.77
N PHE A 98 -13.33 18.50 1.40
CA PHE A 98 -14.17 19.48 0.74
C PHE A 98 -13.30 20.70 0.44
N ASN A 99 -12.59 20.65 -0.68
CA ASN A 99 -12.04 21.86 -1.26
C ASN A 99 -13.22 22.68 -1.81
N LYS A 100 -13.73 23.60 -1.00
CA LYS A 100 -14.55 24.71 -1.51
C LYS A 100 -13.62 25.59 -2.35
N GLN A 101 -13.67 25.42 -3.66
CA GLN A 101 -13.35 26.52 -4.58
C GLN A 101 -14.53 27.50 -4.58
#